data_AF-A0A378WEW8-F1
#
_entry.id   AF-A0A378WEW8-F1
#
_cell.length_a   1.000
_cell.length_b   1.000
_cell.length_c   1.000
_cell.angle_alpha   90.00
_cell.angle_beta   90.00
_cell.angle_gamma   90.00
#
_symmetry.space_group_name_H-M   'P 1'
#
loop_
_entity.id
_entity.type
_entity.pdbx_description
1 polymer ?
#
loop_
_entity_poly.entity_id
_entity_poly.type
_entity_poly.pdbx_seq_one_letter_code
_entity_poly.pdbx_strand_id
1 'polypeptide(L)'
;MTTNRSHKELVRAAVDVTGRNYAEMARLAKQFDTTLEQNPRLSANGLGLSRDPRTTLAQQRADFERHRRELRAGFVSVVRVLLWLQSSIGMIKTPTHSSYYLKHVAEKSLQHYVTNGEFIAAALMADYPMKDRGGLNPLFGVRKRDVDAAVAELERLGRPPI
;
A
#
# COMPACT_ATOMS: atom_id res chain seq x y z
N MET A 1 9.81 -24.17 -8.80
CA MET A 1 8.46 -23.64 -9.10
C MET A 1 8.66 -22.42 -10.00
N THR A 2 8.01 -22.33 -11.17
CA THR A 2 8.27 -21.25 -12.14
C THR A 2 7.55 -19.96 -11.75
N THR A 3 8.17 -18.79 -11.96
CA THR A 3 7.62 -17.44 -11.67
C THR A 3 6.22 -17.21 -12.25
N ASN A 4 5.91 -17.87 -13.36
CA ASN A 4 4.61 -17.77 -14.03
C ASN A 4 3.48 -18.47 -13.24
N ARG A 5 3.79 -19.57 -12.53
CA ARG A 5 2.81 -20.29 -11.70
C ARG A 5 2.44 -19.50 -10.45
N SER A 6 3.41 -18.90 -9.77
CA SER A 6 3.17 -18.07 -8.58
C SER A 6 2.38 -16.80 -8.93
N HIS A 7 2.65 -16.18 -10.09
CA HIS A 7 1.88 -15.02 -10.55
C HIS A 7 0.41 -15.38 -10.79
N LYS A 8 0.13 -16.51 -11.44
CA LYS A 8 -1.25 -16.99 -11.68
C LYS A 8 -2.00 -17.29 -10.38
N GLU A 9 -1.32 -17.86 -9.39
CA GLU A 9 -1.89 -18.14 -8.07
C GLU A 9 -2.25 -16.83 -7.32
N LEU A 10 -1.39 -15.81 -7.38
CA LEU A 10 -1.68 -14.49 -6.82
C LEU A 10 -2.89 -13.81 -7.47
N VAL A 11 -2.98 -13.87 -8.80
CA VAL A 11 -4.12 -13.29 -9.53
C VAL A 11 -5.42 -14.01 -9.16
N ARG A 12 -5.40 -15.34 -9.03
CA ARG A 12 -6.57 -16.11 -8.58
C ARG A 12 -6.99 -15.75 -7.16
N ALA A 13 -6.04 -15.66 -6.24
CA ALA A 13 -6.33 -15.23 -4.87
C ALA A 13 -6.97 -13.83 -4.82
N ALA A 14 -6.51 -12.90 -5.68
CA ALA A 14 -7.11 -11.58 -5.80
C ALA A 14 -8.54 -11.64 -6.39
N VAL A 15 -8.81 -12.52 -7.37
CA VAL A 15 -10.17 -12.77 -7.88
C VAL A 15 -11.09 -13.24 -6.77
N ASP A 16 -10.68 -14.27 -6.02
CA ASP A 16 -11.48 -14.87 -4.95
C ASP A 16 -11.82 -13.84 -3.85
N VAL A 17 -10.86 -12.97 -3.53
CA VAL A 17 -11.00 -11.95 -2.50
C VAL A 17 -11.85 -10.75 -2.94
N THR A 18 -11.73 -10.33 -4.20
CA THR A 18 -12.35 -9.09 -4.68
C THR A 18 -13.65 -9.30 -5.43
N GLY A 19 -13.93 -10.54 -5.86
CA GLY A 19 -15.03 -10.87 -6.78
C GLY A 19 -14.86 -10.28 -8.19
N ARG A 20 -13.71 -9.66 -8.50
CA ARG A 20 -13.41 -9.08 -9.81
C ARG A 20 -12.99 -10.16 -10.79
N ASN A 21 -13.15 -9.90 -12.09
CA ASN A 21 -12.77 -10.87 -13.11
C ASN A 21 -11.23 -11.03 -13.21
N TYR A 22 -10.80 -12.18 -13.69
CA TYR A 22 -9.38 -12.53 -13.81
C TYR A 22 -8.58 -11.55 -14.69
N ALA A 23 -9.17 -11.08 -15.81
CA ALA A 23 -8.48 -10.18 -16.73
C ALA A 23 -8.17 -8.82 -16.10
N GLU A 24 -9.07 -8.31 -15.26
CA GLU A 24 -8.84 -7.10 -14.45
C GLU A 24 -7.72 -7.31 -13.44
N MET A 25 -7.76 -8.41 -12.67
CA MET A 25 -6.73 -8.71 -11.68
C MET A 25 -5.36 -8.94 -12.30
N ALA A 26 -5.28 -9.57 -13.48
CA ALA A 26 -4.04 -9.73 -14.23
C ALA A 26 -3.46 -8.38 -14.69
N ARG A 27 -4.32 -7.43 -15.11
CA ARG A 27 -3.88 -6.07 -15.46
C ARG A 27 -3.33 -5.33 -14.24
N LEU A 28 -4.01 -5.42 -13.09
CA LEU A 28 -3.53 -4.82 -11.84
C LEU A 28 -2.23 -5.46 -11.36
N ALA A 29 -2.05 -6.77 -11.52
CA ALA A 29 -0.79 -7.45 -11.18
C ALA A 29 0.38 -6.90 -12.01
N LYS A 30 0.17 -6.74 -13.32
CA LYS A 30 1.17 -6.11 -14.20
C LYS A 30 1.45 -4.66 -13.80
N GLN A 31 0.42 -3.87 -13.50
CA GLN A 31 0.59 -2.49 -13.05
C GLN A 31 1.34 -2.41 -11.71
N PHE A 32 1.08 -3.35 -10.81
CA PHE A 32 1.78 -3.45 -9.54
C PHE A 32 3.26 -3.74 -9.75
N ASP A 33 3.61 -4.72 -10.59
CA ASP A 33 5.01 -5.01 -10.95
C ASP A 33 5.71 -3.76 -11.53
N THR A 34 5.08 -3.07 -12.49
CA THR A 34 5.58 -1.81 -13.04
C THR A 34 5.76 -0.73 -11.96
N THR A 35 4.80 -0.62 -11.04
CA THR A 35 4.86 0.35 -9.92
C THR A 35 6.05 0.06 -9.03
N LEU A 36 6.32 -1.21 -8.72
CA LEU A 36 7.49 -1.58 -7.95
C LEU A 36 8.78 -1.26 -8.72
N GLU A 37 8.86 -1.57 -10.01
CA GLU A 37 10.04 -1.27 -10.84
C GLU A 37 10.37 0.22 -10.89
N GLN A 38 9.35 1.06 -11.08
CA GLN A 38 9.49 2.52 -11.10
C GLN A 38 9.84 3.12 -9.72
N ASN A 39 9.58 2.38 -8.64
CA ASN A 39 9.82 2.82 -7.27
C ASN A 39 10.81 1.87 -6.57
N PRO A 40 12.09 1.87 -6.95
CA PRO A 40 13.08 0.92 -6.44
C PRO A 40 13.35 1.09 -4.94
N ARG A 41 13.02 2.26 -4.37
CA ARG A 41 13.12 2.55 -2.93
C ARG A 41 11.91 2.07 -2.12
N LEU A 42 10.87 1.52 -2.74
CA LEU A 42 9.65 1.11 -2.03
C LEU A 42 9.77 -0.32 -1.48
N SER A 43 9.50 -0.53 -0.20
CA SER A 43 9.42 -1.84 0.46
C SER A 43 8.20 -1.91 1.38
N ALA A 44 7.90 -3.06 1.99
CA ALA A 44 6.77 -3.20 2.93
C ALA A 44 6.80 -2.18 4.08
N ASN A 45 7.98 -1.72 4.51
CA ASN A 45 8.10 -0.68 5.54
C ASN A 45 7.83 0.74 5.06
N GLY A 46 7.87 0.98 3.73
CA GLY A 46 7.73 2.29 3.12
C GLY A 46 8.89 2.65 2.20
N LEU A 47 9.19 3.95 2.08
CA LEU A 47 10.21 4.47 1.17
C LEU A 47 11.61 4.57 1.80
N GLY A 48 12.57 3.88 1.19
CA GLY A 48 13.99 3.90 1.54
C GLY A 48 14.36 2.93 2.67
N LEU A 49 15.58 3.11 3.17
CA LEU A 49 16.10 2.33 4.30
C LEU A 49 15.55 2.86 5.62
N SER A 50 15.33 1.97 6.58
CA SER A 50 15.17 2.37 7.98
C SER A 50 16.45 3.04 8.47
N ARG A 51 16.31 4.15 9.19
CA ARG A 51 17.44 4.88 9.79
C ARG A 51 17.58 4.58 11.27
N ASP A 52 17.34 3.33 11.67
CA ASP A 52 17.50 2.92 13.06
C ASP A 52 18.99 3.01 13.46
N PRO A 53 19.37 3.87 14.42
CA PRO A 53 20.76 4.03 14.84
C PRO A 53 21.35 2.77 15.47
N ARG A 54 20.52 1.78 15.83
CA ARG A 54 20.95 0.49 16.40
C ARG A 54 21.36 -0.54 15.34
N THR A 55 21.23 -0.22 14.05
CA THR A 55 21.48 -1.15 12.95
C THR A 55 22.60 -0.66 12.04
N THR A 56 23.38 -1.60 11.51
CA THR A 56 24.41 -1.31 10.50
C THR A 56 23.77 -1.08 9.13
N LEU A 57 24.48 -0.41 8.23
CA LEU A 57 24.02 -0.24 6.84
C LEU A 57 23.78 -1.57 6.11
N ALA A 58 24.59 -2.59 6.42
CA ALA A 58 24.42 -3.94 5.86
C ALA A 58 23.11 -4.58 6.33
N GLN A 59 22.78 -4.46 7.63
CA GLN A 59 21.51 -4.92 8.18
C GLN A 59 20.32 -4.16 7.56
N GLN A 60 20.41 -2.84 7.46
CA GLN A 60 19.37 -2.01 6.85
C GLN A 60 19.09 -2.42 5.39
N ARG A 61 20.12 -2.74 4.61
CA ARG A 61 19.99 -3.23 3.24
C ARG A 61 19.36 -4.63 3.19
N ALA A 62 19.80 -5.54 4.06
CA ALA A 62 19.22 -6.88 4.14
C ALA A 62 17.74 -6.84 4.54
N ASP A 63 17.37 -5.99 5.50
CA ASP A 63 16.00 -5.74 5.91
C ASP A 63 15.19 -5.14 4.77
N PHE A 64 15.73 -4.16 4.05
CA PHE A 64 15.08 -3.57 2.89
C PHE A 64 14.75 -4.64 1.83
N GLU A 65 15.72 -5.48 1.47
CA GLU A 65 15.50 -6.55 0.49
C GLU A 65 14.50 -7.60 0.98
N ARG A 66 14.47 -7.89 2.28
CA ARG A 66 13.42 -8.73 2.88
C ARG A 66 12.05 -8.10 2.71
N HIS A 67 11.87 -6.85 3.15
CA HIS A 67 10.61 -6.12 3.02
C HIS A 67 10.22 -5.86 1.57
N ARG A 68 11.18 -5.83 0.63
CA ARG A 68 10.93 -5.75 -0.81
C ARG A 68 10.25 -7.01 -1.33
N ARG A 69 10.71 -8.18 -0.89
CA ARG A 69 10.08 -9.48 -1.21
C ARG A 69 8.71 -9.62 -0.57
N GLU A 70 8.57 -9.20 0.68
CA GLU A 70 7.28 -9.18 1.39
C GLU A 70 6.25 -8.33 0.65
N LEU A 71 6.61 -7.11 0.25
CA LEU A 71 5.72 -6.24 -0.53
C LEU A 71 5.29 -6.91 -1.84
N ARG A 72 6.22 -7.53 -2.57
CA ARG A 72 5.89 -8.25 -3.82
C ARG A 72 4.91 -9.40 -3.59
N ALA A 73 4.98 -10.08 -2.45
CA ALA A 73 4.01 -11.11 -2.07
C ALA A 73 2.65 -10.52 -1.62
N GLY A 74 2.62 -9.25 -1.19
CA GLY A 74 1.43 -8.54 -0.67
C GLY A 74 0.42 -8.06 -1.72
N PHE A 75 0.48 -8.55 -2.97
CA PHE A 75 -0.38 -8.06 -4.07
C PHE A 75 -1.88 -8.04 -3.73
N VAL A 76 -2.39 -9.08 -3.06
CA VAL A 76 -3.82 -9.15 -2.68
C VAL A 76 -4.21 -8.02 -1.73
N SER A 77 -3.35 -7.69 -0.75
CA SER A 77 -3.55 -6.57 0.16
C SER A 77 -3.52 -5.24 -0.58
N VAL A 78 -2.54 -5.05 -1.48
CA VAL A 78 -2.43 -3.85 -2.34
C VAL A 78 -3.71 -3.61 -3.13
N VAL A 79 -4.28 -4.65 -3.75
CA VAL A 79 -5.53 -4.51 -4.52
C VAL A 79 -6.71 -4.14 -3.61
N ARG A 80 -6.83 -4.71 -2.40
CA ARG A 80 -7.87 -4.31 -1.45
C ARG A 80 -7.77 -2.82 -1.11
N VAL A 81 -6.57 -2.34 -0.82
CA VAL A 81 -6.33 -0.93 -0.50
C VAL A 81 -6.59 -0.05 -1.72
N LEU A 82 -6.18 -0.47 -2.92
CA LEU A 82 -6.43 0.25 -4.17
C LEU A 82 -7.93 0.45 -4.40
N LEU A 83 -8.72 -0.61 -4.30
CA LEU A 83 -10.17 -0.53 -4.49
C LEU A 83 -10.84 0.33 -3.42
N TRP A 84 -10.37 0.27 -2.17
CA TRP A 84 -10.85 1.14 -1.10
C TRP A 84 -10.51 2.61 -1.38
N LEU A 85 -9.27 2.92 -1.78
CA LEU A 85 -8.86 4.28 -2.14
C LEU A 85 -9.71 4.84 -3.29
N GLN A 86 -9.96 4.05 -4.33
CA GLN A 86 -10.74 4.49 -5.50
C GLN A 86 -12.22 4.71 -5.19
N SER A 87 -12.79 3.96 -4.25
CA SER A 87 -14.22 4.04 -3.90
C SER A 87 -14.53 5.02 -2.78
N SER A 88 -13.59 5.23 -1.84
CA SER A 88 -13.88 5.87 -0.56
C SER A 88 -13.14 7.19 -0.33
N ILE A 89 -11.98 7.38 -0.98
CA ILE A 89 -11.12 8.54 -0.73
C ILE A 89 -10.99 9.33 -2.03
N GLY A 90 -11.22 10.64 -1.97
CA GLY A 90 -10.97 11.54 -3.09
C GLY A 90 -9.49 11.95 -3.14
N MET A 91 -8.97 12.10 -4.34
CA MET A 91 -7.63 12.65 -4.57
C MET A 91 -7.64 14.18 -4.62
N ILE A 92 -6.57 14.81 -4.13
CA ILE A 92 -6.30 16.25 -4.27
C ILE A 92 -4.85 16.48 -4.70
N LYS A 93 -4.56 17.67 -5.25
CA LYS A 93 -3.21 17.99 -5.76
C LYS A 93 -2.15 18.10 -4.68
N THR A 94 -2.51 18.53 -3.47
CA THR A 94 -1.54 18.89 -2.42
C THR A 94 -1.38 17.75 -1.41
N PRO A 95 -0.20 17.13 -1.29
CA PRO A 95 0.05 16.08 -0.31
C PRO A 95 0.10 16.62 1.12
N THR A 96 -0.79 16.12 1.98
CA THR A 96 -0.97 16.63 3.35
C THR A 96 -0.99 15.54 4.42
N HIS A 97 -1.38 14.31 4.07
CA HIS A 97 -1.53 13.23 5.02
C HIS A 97 -0.40 12.21 4.87
N SER A 98 0.16 11.75 5.99
CA SER A 98 1.22 10.75 5.96
C SER A 98 0.67 9.37 5.60
N SER A 99 1.42 8.64 4.77
CA SER A 99 1.12 7.24 4.44
C SER A 99 0.96 6.36 5.69
N TYR A 100 1.71 6.64 6.76
CA TYR A 100 1.63 5.88 8.01
C TYR A 100 0.28 6.05 8.72
N TYR A 101 -0.27 7.27 8.72
CA TYR A 101 -1.60 7.51 9.25
C TYR A 101 -2.66 6.86 8.35
N LEU A 102 -2.55 7.08 7.03
CA LEU A 102 -3.53 6.57 6.08
C LEU A 102 -3.57 5.04 6.00
N LYS A 103 -2.43 4.34 6.18
CA LYS A 103 -2.43 2.88 6.25
C LYS A 103 -3.26 2.36 7.42
N HIS A 104 -3.27 3.07 8.55
CA HIS A 104 -4.01 2.63 9.73
C HIS A 104 -5.51 2.84 9.52
N VAL A 105 -5.91 3.95 8.90
CA VAL A 105 -7.29 4.15 8.46
C VAL A 105 -7.72 3.03 7.51
N ALA A 106 -6.93 2.74 6.47
CA ALA A 106 -7.21 1.66 5.53
C ALA A 106 -7.29 0.28 6.20
N GLU A 107 -6.33 -0.05 7.07
CA GLU A 107 -6.27 -1.32 7.82
C GLU A 107 -7.53 -1.55 8.66
N LYS A 108 -7.99 -0.53 9.39
CA LYS A 108 -9.21 -0.63 10.20
C LYS A 108 -10.46 -0.70 9.34
N SER A 109 -10.54 0.10 8.27
CA SER A 109 -11.69 0.07 7.35
C SER A 109 -11.82 -1.29 6.66
N LEU A 110 -10.71 -1.90 6.27
CA LEU A 110 -10.67 -3.20 5.60
C LEU A 110 -10.69 -4.39 6.55
N GLN A 111 -10.51 -4.16 7.87
CA GLN A 111 -10.31 -5.20 8.89
C GLN A 111 -9.21 -6.21 8.47
N HIS A 112 -8.14 -5.68 7.89
CA HIS A 112 -7.04 -6.46 7.33
C HIS A 112 -5.75 -5.70 7.58
N TYR A 113 -4.73 -6.39 8.08
CA TYR A 113 -3.42 -5.77 8.29
C TYR A 113 -2.87 -5.18 7.00
N VAL A 114 -2.44 -3.93 7.04
CA VAL A 114 -1.85 -3.22 5.88
C VAL A 114 -0.50 -2.66 6.27
N THR A 115 0.53 -3.13 5.58
CA THR A 115 1.87 -2.55 5.68
C THR A 115 1.89 -1.16 5.05
N ASN A 116 2.81 -0.30 5.50
CA ASN A 116 2.95 1.04 4.94
C ASN A 116 3.28 0.99 3.43
N GLY A 117 4.10 0.03 3.02
CA GLY A 117 4.47 -0.21 1.63
C GLY A 117 3.30 -0.62 0.75
N GLU A 118 2.40 -1.48 1.25
CA GLU A 118 1.20 -1.87 0.50
C GLU A 118 0.27 -0.67 0.28
N PHE A 119 0.10 0.18 1.30
CA PHE A 119 -0.65 1.42 1.16
C PHE A 119 -0.02 2.36 0.12
N ILE A 120 1.31 2.58 0.20
CA ILE A 120 2.03 3.44 -0.75
C ILE A 120 1.90 2.89 -2.17
N ALA A 121 2.07 1.58 -2.37
CA ALA A 121 1.94 0.96 -3.68
C ALA A 121 0.53 1.15 -4.26
N ALA A 122 -0.52 0.91 -3.46
CA ALA A 122 -1.90 1.11 -3.87
C ALA A 122 -2.19 2.57 -4.24
N ALA A 123 -1.70 3.53 -3.45
CA ALA A 123 -1.87 4.95 -3.72
C ALA A 123 -1.16 5.39 -5.00
N LEU A 124 0.04 4.87 -5.27
CA LEU A 124 0.77 5.09 -6.52
C LEU A 124 0.06 4.47 -7.72
N MET A 125 -0.49 3.26 -7.59
CA MET A 125 -1.32 2.63 -8.64
C MET A 125 -2.61 3.40 -8.93
N ALA A 126 -3.12 4.17 -7.97
CA ALA A 126 -4.27 5.06 -8.12
C ALA A 126 -3.88 6.51 -8.48
N ASP A 127 -2.63 6.76 -8.85
CA ASP A 127 -2.10 8.07 -9.28
C ASP A 127 -2.22 9.19 -8.23
N TYR A 128 -2.31 8.85 -6.93
CA TYR A 128 -2.35 9.86 -5.87
C TYR A 128 -1.05 10.69 -5.82
N PRO A 129 -1.13 12.04 -5.81
CA PRO A 129 0.04 12.88 -5.66
C PRO A 129 0.81 12.55 -4.40
N MET A 130 2.09 12.27 -4.55
CA MET A 130 2.99 11.89 -3.46
C MET A 130 4.07 12.96 -3.26
N LYS A 131 4.43 13.23 -2.01
CA LYS A 131 5.62 14.00 -1.64
C LYS A 131 6.53 13.15 -0.75
N ASP A 132 7.72 12.81 -1.26
CA ASP A 132 8.77 12.18 -0.45
C ASP A 132 9.28 13.19 0.61
N ARG A 133 9.48 12.70 1.84
CA ARG A 133 10.03 13.48 2.97
C ARG A 133 11.42 12.99 3.41
N GLY A 134 12.06 12.12 2.63
CA GLY A 134 13.38 11.57 2.95
C GLY A 134 13.36 10.48 4.02
N GLY A 135 12.18 9.88 4.27
CA GLY A 135 11.99 8.79 5.23
C GLY A 135 10.89 7.82 4.77
N LEU A 136 10.56 6.85 5.63
CA LEU A 136 9.65 5.75 5.27
C LEU A 136 8.23 6.20 4.91
N ASN A 137 7.81 7.36 5.41
CA ASN A 137 6.41 7.80 5.44
C ASN A 137 6.21 9.06 4.57
N PRO A 138 6.06 8.92 3.23
CA PRO A 138 5.71 10.03 2.36
C PRO A 138 4.35 10.65 2.71
N LEU A 139 4.07 11.82 2.15
CA LEU A 139 2.74 12.43 2.19
C LEU A 139 1.97 12.10 0.90
N PHE A 140 0.65 11.98 1.01
CA PHE A 140 -0.27 11.81 -0.11
C PHE A 140 -1.34 12.89 -0.16
N GLY A 141 -1.73 13.23 -1.40
CA GLY A 141 -2.78 14.17 -1.74
C GLY A 141 -4.15 13.51 -1.65
N VAL A 142 -4.67 13.38 -0.43
CA VAL A 142 -6.01 12.85 -0.16
C VAL A 142 -6.95 13.95 0.32
N ARG A 143 -8.23 13.83 0.00
CA ARG A 143 -9.25 14.79 0.41
C ARG A 143 -9.56 14.60 1.89
N LYS A 144 -9.24 15.61 2.70
CA LYS A 144 -9.43 15.58 4.16
C LYS A 144 -10.83 15.13 4.59
N ARG A 145 -11.90 15.68 3.97
CA ARG A 145 -13.28 15.33 4.34
C ARG A 145 -13.59 13.84 4.19
N ASP A 146 -12.99 13.18 3.19
CA ASP A 146 -13.25 11.77 2.90
C ASP A 146 -12.49 10.89 3.91
N VAL A 147 -11.28 11.31 4.32
CA VAL A 147 -10.53 10.68 5.43
C VAL A 147 -11.25 10.87 6.76
N ASP A 148 -11.70 12.08 7.08
CA ASP A 148 -12.43 12.38 8.32
C ASP A 148 -13.73 11.56 8.40
N ALA A 149 -14.45 11.41 7.28
CA ALA A 149 -15.64 10.56 7.21
C ALA A 149 -15.32 9.08 7.49
N ALA A 150 -14.22 8.56 6.93
CA ALA A 150 -13.78 7.19 7.20
C ALA A 150 -13.41 7.00 8.69
N VAL A 151 -12.76 7.99 9.31
CA VAL A 151 -12.40 7.96 10.74
C VAL A 151 -13.65 8.02 11.63
N ALA A 152 -14.60 8.92 11.33
CA ALA A 152 -15.84 9.03 12.09
C ALA A 152 -16.66 7.73 12.04
N GLU A 153 -16.70 7.06 10.89
CA GLU A 153 -17.34 5.75 10.77
C GLU A 153 -16.62 4.69 11.61
N LEU A 154 -15.29 4.69 11.61
CA LEU A 154 -14.50 3.80 12.44
C LEU A 154 -14.74 4.03 13.94
N GLU A 155 -14.82 5.28 14.38
CA GLU A 155 -15.17 5.65 15.76
C GLU A 155 -16.57 5.16 16.14
N ARG A 156 -17.55 5.35 15.25
CA ARG A 156 -18.92 4.84 15.44
C ARG A 156 -18.95 3.32 15.60
N LEU A 157 -18.05 2.61 14.93
CA LEU A 157 -17.88 1.16 15.02
C LEU A 157 -17.00 0.70 16.19
N GLY A 158 -16.48 1.62 17.01
CA GLY A 158 -15.58 1.31 18.14
C GLY A 158 -14.18 0.86 17.71
N ARG A 159 -13.70 1.34 16.56
CA ARG A 159 -12.44 0.90 15.92
C ARG A 159 -11.54 2.09 15.57
N PRO A 160 -11.12 2.91 16.55
CA PRO A 160 -10.32 4.08 16.24
C PRO A 160 -9.06 3.69 15.45
N PRO A 161 -8.64 4.51 14.48
CA PRO A 161 -7.50 4.21 13.61
C PRO A 161 -6.16 4.16 14.38
N ILE A 162 -6.11 4.68 15.61
CA ILE A 162 -4.94 4.69 16.49
C ILE A 162 -5.41 4.46 17.93
#